data_AF-A0A931VLX4-F1
#
_entry.id   AF-A0A931VLX4-F1
#
_cell.length_a   1.000
_cell.length_b   1.000
_cell.length_c   1.000
_cell.angle_alpha   90.00
_cell.angle_beta   90.00
_cell.angle_gamma   90.00
#
_symmetry.space_group_name_H-M   'P 1'
#
loop_
_entity.id
_entity.type
_entity.pdbx_description
1 polymer ?
#
loop_
_entity_poly.entity_id
_entity_poly.type
_entity_poly.pdbx_seq_one_letter_code
_entity_poly.pdbx_strand_id
1 'polypeptide(L)'
;MSVIVPIKQRAVQVLLSGYFLCVAYWTWIWATGNVNAYHNYYWSLVALGAFPITGGLFGILLSRKWGFLSALLGRAIFFISVGLIMWGLGSLVFSYYNIVQNVEVPYPSLADVGFILAPPFWIIGLFNLGKGIGAGYKMRTSRGKAIIAAIIMLSLSVSYYLLLSVARGGAFDFTESGILKMTLDVLYPLFDAFLLTIIALIYGLSYQALEGRFKWPIDLLLIGFLAMYLADFSFSYTTTQGTYYSSDWVDLLFLSAMFLLSAGVNALDIQGISSHARAELLAFAPRANAAINNLVTEIIRGQARVIGPVAWDEATKIRGLNIDVKNNSLSVEGDSKEVLGILMKRHEELFGAASVEICKDAVRKELSQIPQDQLPDVLL
;
A
#
# COMPACT_ATOMS: atom_id res chain seq x y z
N MET A 1 13.14 22.51 -4.42
CA MET A 1 14.29 21.85 -3.74
C MET A 1 13.98 20.42 -3.25
N SER A 2 12.78 19.86 -3.53
CA SER A 2 12.26 18.63 -2.92
C SER A 2 12.60 17.30 -3.64
N VAL A 3 12.90 17.31 -4.95
CA VAL A 3 13.12 16.07 -5.74
C VAL A 3 14.52 15.48 -5.55
N ILE A 4 15.50 16.26 -5.08
CA ILE A 4 16.92 15.86 -5.03
C ILE A 4 17.23 15.00 -3.78
N VAL A 5 16.42 15.10 -2.72
CA VAL A 5 16.69 14.45 -1.42
C VAL A 5 16.63 12.92 -1.48
N PRO A 6 15.64 12.26 -2.14
CA PRO A 6 15.55 10.81 -2.19
C PRO A 6 16.69 10.15 -2.98
N ILE A 7 17.17 10.81 -4.05
CA ILE A 7 18.27 10.34 -4.90
C ILE A 7 19.59 10.21 -4.12
N LYS A 8 19.72 10.87 -2.95
CA LYS A 8 20.91 10.74 -2.09
C LYS A 8 20.92 9.48 -1.24
N GLN A 9 19.83 8.72 -1.17
CA GLN A 9 19.81 7.48 -0.41
C GLN A 9 20.63 6.40 -1.12
N ARG A 10 21.62 5.84 -0.43
CA ARG A 10 22.54 4.83 -1.00
C ARG A 10 21.80 3.65 -1.64
N ALA A 11 20.72 3.16 -1.01
CA ALA A 11 19.92 2.06 -1.56
C ALA A 11 19.31 2.41 -2.92
N VAL A 12 18.70 3.59 -3.04
CA VAL A 12 18.09 4.07 -4.30
C VAL A 12 19.17 4.28 -5.38
N GLN A 13 20.36 4.76 -5.02
CA GLN A 13 21.48 4.91 -5.96
C GLN A 13 21.99 3.57 -6.50
N VAL A 14 22.09 2.56 -5.62
CA VAL A 14 22.47 1.20 -6.02
C VAL A 14 21.42 0.60 -6.95
N LEU A 15 20.13 0.74 -6.62
CA LEU A 15 19.03 0.27 -7.48
C LEU A 15 19.00 0.97 -8.83
N LEU A 16 19.21 2.30 -8.85
CA LEU A 16 19.29 3.08 -10.09
C LEU A 16 20.47 2.65 -10.96
N SER A 17 21.64 2.44 -10.36
CA SER A 17 22.82 1.96 -11.07
C SER A 17 22.60 0.55 -11.62
N GLY A 18 22.02 -0.35 -10.81
CA GLY A 18 21.66 -1.70 -11.22
C GLY A 18 20.65 -1.71 -12.37
N TYR A 19 19.64 -0.83 -12.32
CA TYR A 19 18.67 -0.66 -13.40
C TYR A 19 19.36 -0.27 -14.70
N PHE A 20 20.21 0.77 -14.70
CA PHE A 20 20.94 1.17 -15.91
C PHE A 20 21.88 0.10 -16.44
N LEU A 21 22.52 -0.69 -15.57
CA LEU A 21 23.32 -1.85 -15.99
C LEU A 21 22.46 -2.92 -16.66
N CYS A 22 21.28 -3.24 -16.10
CA CYS A 22 20.35 -4.18 -16.70
C CYS A 22 19.82 -3.67 -18.04
N VAL A 23 19.50 -2.37 -18.15
CA VAL A 23 19.09 -1.75 -19.43
C VAL A 23 20.21 -1.80 -20.46
N ALA A 24 21.45 -1.50 -20.07
CA ALA A 24 22.60 -1.59 -20.99
C ALA A 24 22.82 -3.03 -21.49
N TYR A 25 22.68 -4.02 -20.60
CA TYR A 25 22.75 -5.43 -20.99
C TYR A 25 21.59 -5.81 -21.92
N TRP A 26 20.37 -5.35 -21.64
CA TRP A 26 19.20 -5.54 -22.51
C TRP A 26 19.42 -4.94 -23.91
N THR A 27 19.94 -3.71 -23.99
CA THR A 27 20.23 -3.03 -25.26
C THR A 27 21.26 -3.80 -26.08
N TRP A 28 22.27 -4.39 -25.42
CA TRP A 28 23.23 -5.25 -26.09
C TRP A 28 22.55 -6.50 -26.67
N ILE A 29 21.70 -7.19 -25.88
CA ILE A 29 20.94 -8.37 -26.35
C ILE A 29 20.10 -7.99 -27.58
N TRP A 30 19.34 -6.90 -27.48
CA TRP A 30 18.50 -6.40 -28.57
C TRP A 30 19.31 -6.11 -29.83
N ALA A 31 20.50 -5.51 -29.69
CA ALA A 31 21.41 -5.25 -30.81
C ALA A 31 21.97 -6.52 -31.47
N THR A 32 22.05 -7.65 -30.74
CA THR A 32 22.47 -8.93 -31.35
C THR A 32 21.41 -9.54 -32.26
N GLY A 33 20.12 -9.20 -32.06
CA GLY A 33 18.99 -9.79 -32.77
C GLY A 33 18.71 -11.26 -32.43
N ASN A 34 19.45 -11.85 -31.48
CA ASN A 34 19.23 -13.23 -31.05
C ASN A 34 18.03 -13.32 -30.11
N VAL A 35 17.20 -14.33 -30.35
CA VAL A 35 16.07 -14.70 -29.50
C VAL A 35 16.31 -16.10 -28.95
N ASN A 36 15.78 -16.40 -27.76
CA ASN A 36 15.89 -17.71 -27.12
C ASN A 36 17.33 -18.21 -26.93
N ALA A 37 18.28 -17.30 -26.70
CA ALA A 37 19.67 -17.62 -26.41
C ALA A 37 19.97 -17.50 -24.91
N TYR A 38 21.06 -18.14 -24.46
CA TYR A 38 21.45 -18.11 -23.04
C TYR A 38 21.63 -16.69 -22.49
N HIS A 39 22.06 -15.73 -23.30
CA HIS A 39 22.19 -14.35 -22.82
C HIS A 39 20.84 -13.70 -22.49
N ASN A 40 19.77 -14.02 -23.23
CA ASN A 40 18.40 -13.63 -22.86
C ASN A 40 18.05 -14.21 -21.48
N TYR A 41 18.25 -15.52 -21.31
CA TYR A 41 17.87 -16.17 -20.05
C TYR A 41 18.69 -15.69 -18.85
N TYR A 42 19.99 -15.43 -19.02
CA TYR A 42 20.81 -14.84 -17.97
C TYR A 42 20.40 -13.40 -17.64
N TRP A 43 19.96 -12.64 -18.64
CA TRP A 43 19.41 -11.32 -18.39
C TRP A 43 18.14 -11.43 -17.55
N SER A 44 17.18 -12.29 -17.90
CA SER A 44 15.95 -12.47 -17.13
C SER A 44 16.24 -12.94 -15.70
N LEU A 45 17.22 -13.85 -15.51
CA LEU A 45 17.68 -14.30 -14.19
C LEU A 45 18.15 -13.14 -13.31
N VAL A 46 18.97 -12.25 -13.86
CA VAL A 46 19.58 -11.13 -13.11
C VAL A 46 18.58 -9.98 -12.95
N ALA A 47 18.01 -9.52 -14.06
CA ALA A 47 17.17 -8.32 -14.13
C ALA A 47 15.77 -8.53 -13.54
N LEU A 48 15.18 -9.72 -13.70
CA LEU A 48 13.83 -10.02 -13.20
C LEU A 48 13.86 -10.91 -11.95
N GLY A 49 14.92 -11.70 -11.74
CA GLY A 49 15.08 -12.50 -10.53
C GLY A 49 15.82 -11.77 -9.41
N ALA A 50 17.13 -11.60 -9.58
CA ALA A 50 17.99 -11.07 -8.53
C ALA A 50 17.68 -9.61 -8.17
N PHE A 51 17.43 -8.76 -9.16
CA PHE A 51 17.21 -7.33 -8.97
C PHE A 51 16.04 -7.00 -8.02
N PRO A 52 14.78 -7.46 -8.23
CA PRO A 52 13.69 -7.18 -7.29
C PRO A 52 13.92 -7.81 -5.91
N ILE A 53 14.61 -8.95 -5.81
CA ILE A 53 15.02 -9.52 -4.52
C ILE A 53 15.94 -8.55 -3.78
N THR A 54 16.94 -7.96 -4.45
CA THR A 54 17.81 -6.96 -3.81
C THR A 54 17.04 -5.72 -3.34
N GLY A 55 16.11 -5.22 -4.15
CA GLY A 55 15.22 -4.12 -3.79
C GLY A 55 14.37 -4.41 -2.56
N GLY A 56 13.79 -5.62 -2.50
CA GLY A 56 13.05 -6.10 -1.35
C GLY A 56 13.92 -6.29 -0.10
N LEU A 57 15.13 -6.82 -0.23
CA LEU A 57 16.05 -6.96 0.91
C LEU A 57 16.42 -5.60 1.51
N PHE A 58 16.71 -4.59 0.69
CA PHE A 58 16.93 -3.23 1.16
C PHE A 58 15.69 -2.65 1.86
N GLY A 59 14.50 -2.89 1.31
CA GLY A 59 13.25 -2.47 1.93
C GLY A 59 12.99 -3.16 3.28
N ILE A 60 13.28 -4.46 3.43
CA ILE A 60 13.18 -5.14 4.74
C ILE A 60 14.14 -4.51 5.76
N LEU A 61 15.38 -4.20 5.37
CA LEU A 61 16.32 -3.51 6.25
C LEU A 61 15.81 -2.12 6.65
N LEU A 62 15.21 -1.39 5.70
CA LEU A 62 14.57 -0.10 5.96
C LEU A 62 13.38 -0.24 6.93
N SER A 63 12.55 -1.27 6.77
CA SER A 63 11.38 -1.48 7.63
C SER A 63 11.75 -1.56 9.10
N ARG A 64 12.93 -2.11 9.44
CA ARG A 64 13.45 -2.16 10.82
C ARG A 64 13.70 -0.79 11.44
N LYS A 65 14.11 0.21 10.64
CA LYS A 65 14.28 1.60 11.11
C LYS A 65 12.95 2.27 11.44
N TRP A 66 11.87 1.78 10.85
CA TRP A 66 10.52 2.31 10.97
C TRP A 66 9.62 1.39 11.79
N GLY A 67 10.15 0.79 12.86
CA GLY A 67 9.37 -0.02 13.79
C GLY A 67 8.99 -1.43 13.27
N PHE A 68 9.47 -1.85 12.10
CA PHE A 68 9.23 -3.18 11.54
C PHE A 68 7.73 -3.53 11.54
N LEU A 69 7.36 -4.74 11.98
CA LEU A 69 5.97 -5.18 12.11
C LEU A 69 5.20 -4.52 13.26
N SER A 70 5.81 -3.61 14.04
CA SER A 70 5.13 -2.90 15.11
C SER A 70 4.52 -1.57 14.66
N ALA A 71 5.05 -0.92 13.62
CA ALA A 71 4.49 0.34 13.12
C ALA A 71 3.82 0.18 11.76
N LEU A 72 2.89 1.07 11.42
CA LEU A 72 2.19 1.02 10.14
C LEU A 72 3.13 1.20 8.96
N LEU A 73 4.02 2.20 9.02
CA LEU A 73 4.99 2.44 7.96
C LEU A 73 5.99 1.28 7.84
N GLY A 74 6.47 0.74 8.96
CA GLY A 74 7.33 -0.44 8.96
C GLY A 74 6.65 -1.67 8.34
N ARG A 75 5.36 -1.94 8.67
CA ARG A 75 4.56 -3.00 8.03
C ARG A 75 4.41 -2.77 6.54
N ALA A 76 4.10 -1.55 6.14
CA ALA A 76 3.95 -1.19 4.74
C ALA A 76 5.22 -1.52 3.95
N ILE A 77 6.35 -1.00 4.39
CA ILE A 77 7.65 -1.22 3.76
C ILE A 77 7.97 -2.72 3.74
N PHE A 78 7.77 -3.43 4.85
CA PHE A 78 8.04 -4.86 4.95
C PHE A 78 7.22 -5.68 3.94
N PHE A 79 5.90 -5.51 3.93
CA PHE A 79 5.02 -6.31 3.07
C PHE A 79 5.21 -5.98 1.59
N ILE A 80 5.42 -4.71 1.22
CA ILE A 80 5.72 -4.40 -0.18
C ILE A 80 7.05 -5.06 -0.60
N SER A 81 8.04 -5.05 0.29
CA SER A 81 9.34 -5.70 0.07
C SER A 81 9.26 -7.22 -0.07
N VAL A 82 8.41 -7.88 0.74
CA VAL A 82 8.17 -9.32 0.62
C VAL A 82 7.53 -9.64 -0.74
N GLY A 83 6.60 -8.81 -1.22
CA GLY A 83 6.03 -8.99 -2.55
C GLY A 83 7.08 -8.90 -3.67
N LEU A 84 8.04 -7.96 -3.58
CA LEU A 84 9.17 -7.88 -4.53
C LEU A 84 10.02 -9.15 -4.51
N ILE A 85 10.29 -9.71 -3.32
CA ILE A 85 11.05 -10.96 -3.19
C ILE A 85 10.26 -12.13 -3.77
N MET A 86 8.95 -12.24 -3.49
CA MET A 86 8.11 -13.31 -4.04
C MET A 86 8.07 -13.27 -5.56
N TRP A 87 7.90 -12.07 -6.14
CA TRP A 87 7.93 -11.92 -7.60
C TRP A 87 9.29 -12.31 -8.18
N GLY A 88 10.38 -11.83 -7.58
CA GLY A 88 11.74 -12.21 -8.00
C GLY A 88 12.03 -13.70 -7.86
N LEU A 89 11.53 -14.37 -6.82
CA LEU A 89 11.63 -15.83 -6.69
C LEU A 89 10.86 -16.55 -7.79
N GLY A 90 9.68 -16.07 -8.17
CA GLY A 90 8.95 -16.56 -9.35
C GLY A 90 9.80 -16.46 -10.61
N SER A 91 10.44 -15.32 -10.84
CA SER A 91 11.34 -15.09 -11.97
C SER A 91 12.60 -15.96 -11.97
N LEU A 92 13.15 -16.29 -10.79
CA LEU A 92 14.26 -17.26 -10.68
C LEU A 92 13.80 -18.66 -11.09
N VAL A 93 12.59 -19.08 -10.68
CA VAL A 93 12.01 -20.36 -11.10
C VAL A 93 11.72 -20.36 -12.60
N PHE A 94 11.21 -19.25 -13.15
CA PHE A 94 11.02 -19.06 -14.59
C PHE A 94 12.34 -19.27 -15.34
N SER A 95 13.41 -18.61 -14.87
CA SER A 95 14.75 -18.71 -15.46
C SER A 95 15.33 -20.11 -15.34
N TYR A 96 15.01 -20.86 -14.28
CA TYR A 96 15.41 -22.25 -14.12
C TYR A 96 14.84 -23.16 -15.23
N TYR A 97 13.58 -22.99 -15.61
CA TYR A 97 13.00 -23.71 -16.74
C TYR A 97 13.75 -23.43 -18.05
N ASN A 98 14.09 -22.17 -18.33
CA ASN A 98 14.77 -21.83 -19.58
C ASN A 98 16.24 -22.24 -19.60
N ILE A 99 16.99 -22.00 -18.51
CA ILE A 99 18.44 -22.23 -18.47
C ILE A 99 18.78 -23.70 -18.24
N VAL A 100 18.11 -24.33 -17.27
CA VAL A 100 18.46 -25.69 -16.82
C VAL A 100 17.65 -26.73 -17.56
N GLN A 101 16.33 -26.54 -17.65
CA GLN A 101 15.48 -27.51 -18.35
C GLN A 101 15.43 -27.29 -19.87
N ASN A 102 15.87 -26.13 -20.37
CA ASN A 102 15.85 -25.77 -21.80
C ASN A 102 14.46 -25.95 -22.43
N VAL A 103 13.42 -25.60 -21.68
CA VAL A 103 12.02 -25.61 -22.15
C VAL A 103 11.41 -24.23 -22.00
N GLU A 104 10.40 -23.95 -22.82
CA GLU A 104 9.47 -22.85 -22.55
C GLU A 104 8.75 -23.10 -21.23
N VAL A 105 8.50 -22.03 -20.48
CA VAL A 105 7.89 -22.17 -19.16
C VAL A 105 6.45 -22.63 -19.34
N PRO A 106 6.05 -23.77 -18.76
CA PRO A 106 4.68 -24.24 -18.86
C PRO A 106 3.73 -23.28 -18.17
N TYR A 107 2.48 -23.21 -18.60
CA TYR A 107 1.46 -22.43 -17.89
C TYR A 107 0.26 -23.32 -17.55
N PRO A 108 -0.08 -23.51 -16.27
CA PRO A 108 0.60 -23.04 -15.05
C PRO A 108 1.96 -23.71 -14.74
N SER A 109 2.81 -23.04 -13.95
CA SER A 109 4.12 -23.52 -13.48
C SER A 109 4.37 -23.26 -11.98
N LEU A 110 5.51 -23.73 -11.48
CA LEU A 110 6.02 -23.36 -10.15
C LEU A 110 6.40 -21.87 -10.04
N ALA A 111 6.67 -21.17 -11.16
CA ALA A 111 6.97 -19.75 -11.13
C ALA A 111 5.74 -18.92 -10.70
N ASP A 112 4.55 -19.36 -11.12
CA ASP A 112 3.26 -18.73 -10.79
C ASP A 112 2.99 -18.66 -9.28
N VAL A 113 3.59 -19.56 -8.48
CA VAL A 113 3.49 -19.49 -7.02
C VAL A 113 4.08 -18.17 -6.50
N GLY A 114 5.26 -17.78 -7.00
CA GLY A 114 5.88 -16.51 -6.63
C GLY A 114 5.10 -15.31 -7.13
N PHE A 115 4.65 -15.37 -8.40
CA PHE A 115 3.92 -14.28 -9.03
C PHE A 115 2.55 -14.04 -8.38
N ILE A 116 1.81 -15.08 -8.00
CA ILE A 116 0.50 -14.94 -7.33
C ILE A 116 0.63 -14.56 -5.86
N LEU A 117 1.72 -14.94 -5.18
CA LEU A 117 1.94 -14.53 -3.78
C LEU A 117 2.36 -13.07 -3.65
N ALA A 118 2.96 -12.47 -4.68
CA ALA A 118 3.43 -11.09 -4.63
C ALA A 118 2.29 -10.05 -4.45
N PRO A 119 1.20 -10.05 -5.24
CA PRO A 119 0.12 -9.07 -5.09
C PRO A 119 -0.57 -9.05 -3.73
N PRO A 120 -0.92 -10.19 -3.09
CA PRO A 120 -1.46 -10.18 -1.72
C PRO A 120 -0.56 -9.43 -0.72
N PHE A 121 0.76 -9.62 -0.80
CA PHE A 121 1.70 -8.90 0.05
C PHE A 121 1.77 -7.41 -0.30
N TRP A 122 1.80 -7.05 -1.58
CA TRP A 122 1.72 -5.64 -2.02
C TRP A 122 0.43 -4.97 -1.54
N ILE A 123 -0.71 -5.63 -1.66
CA ILE A 123 -2.01 -5.15 -1.18
C ILE A 123 -1.97 -4.89 0.32
N ILE A 124 -1.49 -5.84 1.13
CA ILE A 124 -1.35 -5.66 2.59
C ILE A 124 -0.42 -4.47 2.88
N GLY A 125 0.70 -4.37 2.17
CA GLY A 125 1.65 -3.28 2.32
C GLY A 125 1.05 -1.92 2.01
N LEU A 126 0.34 -1.78 0.89
CA LEU A 126 -0.35 -0.57 0.48
C LEU A 126 -1.46 -0.17 1.46
N PHE A 127 -2.24 -1.14 1.98
CA PHE A 127 -3.24 -0.83 3.01
C PHE A 127 -2.61 -0.27 4.29
N ASN A 128 -1.46 -0.80 4.71
CA ASN A 128 -0.73 -0.26 5.86
C ASN A 128 -0.15 1.13 5.55
N LEU A 129 0.34 1.36 4.33
CA LEU A 129 0.83 2.65 3.88
C LEU A 129 -0.28 3.71 3.92
N GLY A 130 -1.43 3.41 3.31
CA GLY A 130 -2.60 4.28 3.29
C GLY A 130 -3.11 4.61 4.70
N LYS A 131 -3.14 3.62 5.61
CA LYS A 131 -3.46 3.87 7.03
C LYS A 131 -2.43 4.78 7.70
N GLY A 132 -1.15 4.58 7.45
CA GLY A 132 -0.06 5.32 8.09
C GLY A 132 0.01 6.79 7.66
N ILE A 133 -0.44 7.12 6.46
CA ILE A 133 -0.45 8.51 5.94
C ILE A 133 -1.79 9.22 6.13
N GLY A 134 -2.72 8.65 6.90
CA GLY A 134 -4.02 9.28 7.19
C GLY A 134 -5.07 9.16 6.08
N ALA A 135 -4.81 8.39 5.01
CA ALA A 135 -5.78 8.18 3.92
C ALA A 135 -7.09 7.51 4.42
N GLY A 136 -7.05 6.84 5.57
CA GLY A 136 -8.20 6.15 6.16
C GLY A 136 -9.37 7.06 6.56
N TYR A 137 -9.18 8.35 6.81
CA TYR A 137 -10.23 9.21 7.37
C TYR A 137 -11.23 9.72 6.32
N LYS A 138 -10.78 10.13 5.13
CA LYS A 138 -11.67 10.64 4.05
C LYS A 138 -12.46 9.53 3.32
N MET A 139 -12.03 8.27 3.44
CA MET A 139 -12.64 7.10 2.76
C MET A 139 -13.78 6.40 3.54
N ARG A 140 -14.05 6.83 4.78
CA ARG A 140 -15.12 6.22 5.61
C ARG A 140 -16.53 6.72 5.27
N THR A 141 -16.63 7.83 4.54
CA THR A 141 -17.91 8.39 4.08
C THR A 141 -18.59 7.44 3.09
N SER A 142 -19.92 7.42 3.06
CA SER A 142 -20.68 6.61 2.09
C SER A 142 -20.33 6.95 0.64
N ARG A 143 -19.99 8.22 0.35
CA ARG A 143 -19.47 8.67 -0.95
C ARG A 143 -18.10 8.07 -1.26
N GLY A 144 -17.17 8.07 -0.29
CA GLY A 144 -15.87 7.44 -0.43
C GLY A 144 -15.99 5.95 -0.73
N LYS A 145 -16.83 5.22 0.01
CA LYS A 145 -17.12 3.79 -0.24
C LYS A 145 -17.69 3.54 -1.64
N ALA A 146 -18.61 4.39 -2.10
CA ALA A 146 -19.19 4.28 -3.45
C ALA A 146 -18.16 4.55 -4.56
N ILE A 147 -17.29 5.55 -4.39
CA ILE A 147 -16.21 5.84 -5.35
C ILE A 147 -15.22 4.68 -5.41
N ILE A 148 -14.84 4.12 -4.27
CA ILE A 148 -13.95 2.94 -4.20
C ILE A 148 -14.59 1.77 -4.94
N ALA A 149 -15.85 1.45 -4.64
CA ALA A 149 -16.57 0.38 -5.33
C ALA A 149 -16.66 0.62 -6.84
N ALA A 150 -16.91 1.85 -7.27
CA ALA A 150 -16.96 2.22 -8.69
C ALA A 150 -15.59 2.06 -9.38
N ILE A 151 -14.49 2.49 -8.74
CA ILE A 151 -13.13 2.34 -9.29
C ILE A 151 -12.74 0.85 -9.36
N ILE A 152 -13.06 0.06 -8.33
CA ILE A 152 -12.83 -1.39 -8.36
C ILE A 152 -13.62 -2.03 -9.51
N MET A 153 -14.93 -1.75 -9.61
CA MET A 153 -15.78 -2.29 -10.68
C MET A 153 -15.31 -1.88 -12.07
N LEU A 154 -14.92 -0.62 -12.24
CA LEU A 154 -14.35 -0.11 -13.49
C LEU A 154 -13.04 -0.81 -13.82
N SER A 155 -12.11 -0.91 -12.86
CA SER A 155 -10.81 -1.56 -13.06
C SER A 155 -10.99 -3.05 -13.40
N LEU A 156 -11.92 -3.74 -12.74
CA LEU A 156 -12.25 -5.13 -13.06
C LEU A 156 -12.85 -5.27 -14.45
N SER A 157 -13.75 -4.37 -14.84
CA SER A 157 -14.37 -4.39 -16.16
C SER A 157 -13.37 -4.10 -17.28
N VAL A 158 -12.47 -3.12 -17.06
CA VAL A 158 -11.39 -2.80 -18.00
C VAL A 158 -10.39 -3.95 -18.09
N SER A 159 -9.92 -4.48 -16.95
CA SER A 159 -9.00 -5.62 -16.95
C SER A 159 -9.62 -6.88 -17.57
N TYR A 160 -10.90 -7.14 -17.31
CA TYR A 160 -11.63 -8.24 -17.95
C TYR A 160 -11.70 -8.07 -19.47
N TYR A 161 -12.10 -6.88 -19.95
CA TYR A 161 -12.18 -6.59 -21.37
C TYR A 161 -10.81 -6.70 -22.06
N LEU A 162 -9.79 -6.05 -21.49
CA LEU A 162 -8.45 -6.07 -22.05
C LEU A 162 -7.88 -7.49 -22.08
N LEU A 163 -7.98 -8.26 -21.00
CA LEU A 163 -7.36 -9.59 -20.98
C LEU A 163 -8.19 -10.64 -21.75
N LEU A 164 -9.52 -10.68 -21.59
CA LEU A 164 -10.31 -11.71 -22.24
C LEU A 164 -10.60 -11.38 -23.70
N SER A 165 -11.03 -10.15 -23.99
CA SER A 165 -11.47 -9.76 -25.33
C SER A 165 -10.30 -9.35 -26.23
N VAL A 166 -9.30 -8.64 -25.70
CA VAL A 166 -8.19 -8.13 -26.52
C VAL A 166 -6.99 -9.07 -26.49
N ALA A 167 -6.51 -9.44 -25.30
CA ALA A 167 -5.29 -10.26 -25.19
C ALA A 167 -5.52 -11.71 -25.62
N ARG A 168 -6.66 -12.30 -25.24
CA ARG A 168 -6.92 -13.74 -25.43
C ARG A 168 -7.81 -14.10 -26.62
N GLY A 169 -8.25 -13.12 -27.41
CA GLY A 169 -9.05 -13.37 -28.61
C GLY A 169 -10.51 -13.80 -28.37
N GLY A 170 -11.00 -13.73 -27.13
CA GLY A 170 -12.40 -13.95 -26.78
C GLY A 170 -12.74 -15.35 -26.21
N ALA A 171 -13.65 -15.31 -25.22
CA ALA A 171 -14.26 -16.39 -24.44
C ALA A 171 -13.31 -17.37 -23.70
N PHE A 172 -13.74 -17.77 -22.50
CA PHE A 172 -13.09 -18.87 -21.79
C PHE A 172 -13.46 -20.18 -22.47
N ASP A 173 -12.46 -20.91 -22.95
CA ASP A 173 -12.66 -22.29 -23.37
C ASP A 173 -12.74 -23.19 -22.13
N PHE A 174 -13.98 -23.42 -21.67
CA PHE A 174 -14.27 -24.25 -20.50
C PHE A 174 -14.15 -25.75 -20.76
N THR A 175 -13.90 -26.15 -22.01
CA THR A 175 -13.90 -27.55 -22.43
C THR A 175 -12.53 -28.22 -22.33
N GLU A 176 -11.44 -27.46 -22.44
CA GLU A 176 -10.06 -28.02 -22.41
C GLU A 176 -9.12 -27.44 -21.33
N SER A 177 -9.53 -26.41 -20.60
CA SER A 177 -8.65 -25.77 -19.60
C SER A 177 -8.78 -26.40 -18.20
N GLY A 178 -7.65 -26.73 -17.57
CA GLY A 178 -7.63 -27.23 -16.20
C GLY A 178 -8.03 -26.15 -15.18
N ILE A 179 -8.66 -26.54 -14.07
CA ILE A 179 -9.15 -25.63 -13.01
C ILE A 179 -8.07 -24.66 -12.51
N LEU A 180 -6.82 -25.12 -12.40
CA LEU A 180 -5.70 -24.28 -11.97
C LEU A 180 -5.44 -23.13 -12.96
N LYS A 181 -5.45 -23.42 -14.27
CA LYS A 181 -5.28 -22.42 -15.32
C LYS A 181 -6.39 -21.37 -15.25
N MET A 182 -7.65 -21.82 -15.18
CA MET A 182 -8.80 -20.91 -15.04
C MET A 182 -8.70 -20.01 -13.81
N THR A 183 -8.22 -20.56 -12.68
CA THR A 183 -8.06 -19.80 -11.44
C THR A 183 -7.02 -18.70 -11.61
N LEU A 184 -5.85 -19.03 -12.16
CA LEU A 184 -4.79 -18.05 -12.42
C LEU A 184 -5.23 -16.99 -13.42
N ASP A 185 -5.94 -17.41 -14.47
CA ASP A 185 -6.47 -16.54 -15.50
C ASP A 185 -7.41 -15.44 -14.97
N VAL A 186 -8.06 -15.71 -13.84
CA VAL A 186 -8.88 -14.72 -13.12
C VAL A 186 -8.04 -13.92 -12.12
N LEU A 187 -7.16 -14.60 -11.36
CA LEU A 187 -6.41 -13.97 -10.28
C LEU A 187 -5.46 -12.87 -10.76
N TYR A 188 -4.75 -13.05 -11.88
CA TYR A 188 -3.84 -12.03 -12.42
C TYR A 188 -4.57 -10.69 -12.69
N PRO A 189 -5.59 -10.62 -13.57
CA PRO A 189 -6.38 -9.41 -13.80
C PRO A 189 -6.97 -8.79 -12.53
N LEU A 190 -7.45 -9.65 -11.63
CA LEU A 190 -8.13 -9.26 -10.41
C LEU A 190 -7.16 -8.53 -9.49
N PHE A 191 -5.98 -9.09 -9.27
CA PHE A 191 -4.96 -8.49 -8.43
C PHE A 191 -4.44 -7.17 -8.99
N ASP A 192 -4.24 -7.08 -10.31
CA ASP A 192 -3.83 -5.84 -10.96
C ASP A 192 -4.86 -4.71 -10.75
N ALA A 193 -6.14 -5.01 -10.97
CA ALA A 193 -7.22 -4.06 -10.74
C ALA A 193 -7.28 -3.58 -9.28
N PHE A 194 -7.12 -4.51 -8.32
CA PHE A 194 -7.07 -4.16 -6.90
C PHE A 194 -5.87 -3.27 -6.57
N LEU A 195 -4.67 -3.63 -7.03
CA LEU A 195 -3.45 -2.87 -6.76
C LEU A 195 -3.56 -1.45 -7.29
N LEU A 196 -3.94 -1.29 -8.56
CA LEU A 196 -4.12 0.02 -9.20
C LEU A 196 -5.15 0.87 -8.46
N THR A 197 -6.27 0.26 -8.06
CA THR A 197 -7.30 0.97 -7.30
C THR A 197 -6.76 1.47 -5.97
N ILE A 198 -6.09 0.61 -5.20
CA ILE A 198 -5.56 0.97 -3.88
C ILE A 198 -4.50 2.07 -4.00
N ILE A 199 -3.54 1.95 -4.92
CA ILE A 199 -2.48 2.94 -5.05
C ILE A 199 -3.00 4.28 -5.60
N ALA A 200 -3.98 4.28 -6.51
CA ALA A 200 -4.63 5.50 -6.99
C ALA A 200 -5.39 6.23 -5.87
N LEU A 201 -6.08 5.49 -5.00
CA LEU A 201 -6.73 6.04 -3.81
C LEU A 201 -5.71 6.65 -2.86
N ILE A 202 -4.63 5.92 -2.56
CA ILE A 202 -3.53 6.41 -1.72
C ILE A 202 -2.95 7.69 -2.32
N TYR A 203 -2.68 7.72 -3.63
CA TYR A 203 -2.17 8.89 -4.33
C TYR A 203 -3.09 10.11 -4.17
N GLY A 204 -4.39 9.97 -4.48
CA GLY A 204 -5.37 11.05 -4.38
C GLY A 204 -5.54 11.60 -2.96
N LEU A 205 -5.30 10.77 -1.95
CA LEU A 205 -5.41 11.13 -0.53
C LEU A 205 -4.09 11.64 0.06
N SER A 206 -2.96 11.23 -0.51
CA SER A 206 -1.62 11.59 -0.04
C SER A 206 -1.19 13.03 -0.38
N TYR A 207 -1.89 13.71 -1.29
CA TYR A 207 -1.49 15.03 -1.78
C TYR A 207 -1.36 16.11 -0.68
N GLN A 208 -2.06 15.91 0.46
CA GLN A 208 -2.01 16.79 1.63
C GLN A 208 -1.23 16.19 2.82
N ALA A 209 -0.79 14.93 2.72
CA ALA A 209 -0.14 14.24 3.83
C ALA A 209 1.31 14.71 4.01
N LEU A 210 1.67 15.07 5.25
CA LEU A 210 3.05 15.32 5.72
C LEU A 210 3.87 16.24 4.80
N GLU A 211 3.30 17.40 4.47
CA GLU A 211 3.94 18.47 3.67
C GLU A 211 4.37 18.02 2.26
N GLY A 212 3.76 16.98 1.70
CA GLY A 212 4.10 16.46 0.36
C GLY A 212 5.40 15.67 0.30
N ARG A 213 6.02 15.31 1.45
CA ARG A 213 7.28 14.55 1.49
C ARG A 213 7.13 13.10 1.06
N PHE A 214 5.92 12.54 1.19
CA PHE A 214 5.57 11.20 0.69
C PHE A 214 5.23 11.17 -0.79
N LYS A 215 5.07 12.34 -1.43
CA LYS A 215 4.62 12.43 -2.82
C LYS A 215 5.53 11.61 -3.74
N TRP A 216 6.83 11.83 -3.68
CA TRP A 216 7.77 11.14 -4.57
C TRP A 216 7.77 9.61 -4.41
N PRO A 217 7.89 9.02 -3.19
CA PRO A 217 7.74 7.59 -3.01
C PRO A 217 6.41 7.03 -3.56
N ILE A 218 5.30 7.74 -3.34
CA ILE A 218 3.98 7.32 -3.81
C ILE A 218 3.84 7.45 -5.33
N ASP A 219 4.39 8.51 -5.93
CA ASP A 219 4.46 8.69 -7.38
C ASP A 219 5.24 7.51 -8.01
N LEU A 220 6.39 7.13 -7.44
CA LEU A 220 7.17 5.97 -7.89
C LEU A 220 6.39 4.65 -7.78
N LEU A 221 5.72 4.41 -6.65
CA LEU A 221 4.90 3.21 -6.46
C LEU A 221 3.72 3.18 -7.43
N LEU A 222 3.04 4.30 -7.65
CA LEU A 222 1.92 4.43 -8.58
C LEU A 222 2.37 4.12 -10.01
N ILE A 223 3.43 4.78 -10.47
CA ILE A 223 3.96 4.56 -11.83
C ILE A 223 4.49 3.13 -11.95
N GLY A 224 5.09 2.58 -10.90
CA GLY A 224 5.57 1.20 -10.86
C GLY A 224 4.44 0.17 -11.01
N PHE A 225 3.35 0.31 -10.26
CA PHE A 225 2.18 -0.57 -10.41
C PHE A 225 1.45 -0.38 -11.74
N LEU A 226 1.43 0.84 -12.30
CA LEU A 226 0.91 1.07 -13.64
C LEU A 226 1.77 0.40 -14.71
N ALA A 227 3.09 0.51 -14.62
CA ALA A 227 4.02 -0.18 -15.50
C ALA A 227 3.90 -1.70 -15.37
N MET A 228 3.69 -2.20 -14.14
CA MET A 228 3.42 -3.61 -13.87
C MET A 228 2.18 -4.10 -14.61
N TYR A 229 1.05 -3.40 -14.45
CA TYR A 229 -0.19 -3.73 -15.15
C TYR A 229 -0.03 -3.74 -16.68
N LEU A 230 0.68 -2.75 -17.23
CA LEU A 230 0.96 -2.70 -18.66
C LEU A 230 1.87 -3.85 -19.10
N ALA A 231 2.83 -4.27 -18.26
CA ALA A 231 3.67 -5.43 -18.51
C ALA A 231 2.87 -6.73 -18.50
N ASP A 232 2.01 -6.94 -17.49
CA ASP A 232 1.15 -8.14 -17.39
C ASP A 232 0.17 -8.23 -18.56
N PHE A 233 -0.46 -7.11 -18.95
CA PHE A 233 -1.30 -7.06 -20.15
C PHE A 233 -0.49 -7.37 -21.42
N SER A 234 0.67 -6.74 -21.58
CA SER A 234 1.52 -6.92 -22.77
C SER A 234 2.03 -8.35 -22.87
N PHE A 235 2.43 -8.95 -21.74
CA PHE A 235 2.87 -10.34 -21.63
C PHE A 235 1.76 -11.31 -22.04
N SER A 236 0.55 -11.11 -21.51
CA SER A 236 -0.60 -11.93 -21.89
C SER A 236 -0.91 -11.79 -23.38
N TYR A 237 -0.81 -10.59 -23.94
CA TYR A 237 -1.08 -10.32 -25.35
C TYR A 237 -0.01 -10.98 -26.25
N THR A 238 1.27 -10.72 -26.00
CA THR A 238 2.37 -11.24 -26.84
C THR A 238 2.50 -12.76 -26.73
N THR A 239 2.24 -13.33 -25.55
CA THR A 239 2.17 -14.79 -25.35
C THR A 239 1.03 -15.41 -26.16
N THR A 240 -0.17 -14.81 -26.15
CA THR A 240 -1.29 -15.31 -26.96
C THR A 240 -0.98 -15.24 -28.45
N GLN A 241 -0.30 -14.19 -28.90
CA GLN A 241 0.14 -14.07 -30.30
C GLN A 241 1.34 -14.96 -30.66
N GLY A 242 1.94 -15.67 -29.70
CA GLY A 242 3.14 -16.49 -29.92
C GLY A 242 4.39 -15.67 -30.29
N THR A 243 4.43 -14.40 -29.90
CA THR A 243 5.51 -13.44 -30.23
C THR A 243 6.42 -13.11 -29.05
N TYR A 244 6.01 -13.49 -27.84
CA TYR A 244 6.82 -13.31 -26.63
C TYR A 244 8.08 -14.18 -26.67
N TYR A 245 9.20 -13.61 -26.20
CA TYR A 245 10.42 -14.33 -25.89
C TYR A 245 11.14 -13.66 -24.73
N SER A 246 11.97 -14.40 -24.00
CA SER A 246 12.71 -13.85 -22.85
C SER A 246 13.60 -12.67 -23.25
N SER A 247 13.63 -11.64 -22.41
CA SER A 247 14.33 -10.36 -22.65
C SER A 247 13.81 -9.56 -23.85
N ASP A 248 12.54 -9.73 -24.23
CA ASP A 248 11.91 -8.82 -25.18
C ASP A 248 11.60 -7.44 -24.53
N TRP A 249 10.80 -6.62 -25.22
CA TRP A 249 10.41 -5.31 -24.72
C TRP A 249 9.43 -5.35 -23.55
N VAL A 250 8.67 -6.45 -23.38
CA VAL A 250 7.77 -6.66 -22.25
C VAL A 250 8.58 -6.90 -20.98
N ASP A 251 9.64 -7.70 -21.10
CA ASP A 251 10.60 -7.95 -20.02
C ASP A 251 11.30 -6.67 -19.54
N LEU A 252 11.62 -5.74 -20.45
CA LEU A 252 12.13 -4.42 -20.08
C LEU A 252 11.10 -3.58 -19.31
N LEU A 253 9.81 -3.73 -19.65
CA LEU A 253 8.72 -3.06 -18.95
C LEU A 253 8.56 -3.65 -17.53
N PHE A 254 8.65 -4.97 -17.36
CA PHE A 254 8.72 -5.61 -16.03
C PHE A 254 9.92 -5.13 -15.22
N LEU A 255 11.12 -5.06 -15.80
CA LEU A 255 12.29 -4.51 -15.11
C LEU A 255 12.04 -3.07 -14.64
N SER A 256 11.43 -2.25 -15.50
CA SER A 256 11.11 -0.85 -15.17
C SER A 256 10.08 -0.76 -14.04
N ALA A 257 9.05 -1.61 -14.05
CA ALA A 257 8.10 -1.73 -12.95
C ALA A 257 8.81 -2.14 -11.64
N MET A 258 9.63 -3.19 -11.67
CA MET A 258 10.38 -3.67 -10.50
C MET A 258 11.35 -2.62 -9.95
N PHE A 259 12.01 -1.85 -10.81
CA PHE A 259 12.84 -0.71 -10.41
C PHE A 259 12.02 0.37 -9.71
N LEU A 260 10.91 0.80 -10.30
CA LEU A 260 10.06 1.84 -9.73
C LEU A 260 9.47 1.41 -8.37
N LEU A 261 9.02 0.17 -8.25
CA LEU A 261 8.51 -0.39 -6.99
C LEU A 261 9.62 -0.51 -5.93
N SER A 262 10.79 -1.03 -6.31
CA SER A 262 11.94 -1.15 -5.41
C SER A 262 12.44 0.22 -4.94
N ALA A 263 12.58 1.18 -5.87
CA ALA A 263 12.97 2.55 -5.56
C ALA A 263 11.91 3.26 -4.72
N GLY A 264 10.62 3.08 -5.03
CA GLY A 264 9.49 3.66 -4.30
C GLY A 264 9.44 3.21 -2.85
N VAL A 265 9.57 1.90 -2.59
CA VAL A 265 9.66 1.35 -1.23
C VAL A 265 10.86 1.91 -0.47
N ASN A 266 12.03 1.92 -1.09
CA ASN A 266 13.25 2.37 -0.42
C ASN A 266 13.25 3.90 -0.20
N ALA A 267 12.57 4.66 -1.07
CA ALA A 267 12.40 6.11 -0.93
C ALA A 267 11.49 6.50 0.25
N LEU A 268 10.78 5.55 0.88
CA LEU A 268 10.03 5.78 2.13
C LEU A 268 10.94 6.04 3.35
N ASP A 269 12.27 6.02 3.20
CA ASP A 269 13.21 6.52 4.23
C ASP A 269 13.20 8.06 4.30
N ILE A 270 12.11 8.62 4.82
CA ILE A 270 11.89 10.07 4.80
C ILE A 270 12.75 10.74 5.86
N GLN A 271 13.67 11.59 5.41
CA GLN A 271 14.56 12.37 6.27
C GLN A 271 13.96 13.72 6.64
N GLY A 272 14.34 14.22 7.81
CA GLY A 272 14.02 15.59 8.25
C GLY A 272 12.55 15.81 8.62
N ILE A 273 11.76 14.77 8.86
CA ILE A 273 10.41 14.91 9.43
C ILE A 273 10.51 15.32 10.91
N SER A 274 9.49 16.06 11.38
CA SER A 274 9.41 16.45 12.79
C SER A 274 9.36 15.22 13.70
N SER A 275 9.83 15.36 14.95
CA SER A 275 9.73 14.31 15.97
C SER A 275 8.29 13.84 16.17
N HIS A 276 7.33 14.76 16.06
CA HIS A 276 5.90 14.48 16.15
C HIS A 276 5.40 13.61 14.98
N ALA A 277 5.67 14.01 13.73
CA ALA A 277 5.30 13.21 12.56
C ALA A 277 5.94 11.82 12.57
N ARG A 278 7.19 11.73 13.05
CA ARG A 278 7.87 10.45 13.23
C ARG A 278 7.18 9.60 14.30
N ALA A 279 6.77 10.20 15.41
CA ALA A 279 6.05 9.51 16.47
C ALA A 279 4.70 8.99 15.97
N GLU A 280 3.98 9.75 15.15
CA GLU A 280 2.70 9.32 14.54
C GLU A 280 2.87 8.12 13.60
N LEU A 281 3.88 8.14 12.72
CA LEU A 281 4.18 7.02 11.82
C LEU A 281 4.67 5.76 12.55
N LEU A 282 5.33 5.95 13.70
CA LEU A 282 5.78 4.87 14.59
C LEU A 282 4.69 4.42 15.58
N ALA A 283 3.67 5.25 15.81
CA ALA A 283 2.56 4.91 16.66
C ALA A 283 1.74 3.81 15.98
N PHE A 284 1.44 2.77 16.74
CA PHE A 284 0.46 1.78 16.32
C PHE A 284 -0.89 2.51 16.10
N ALA A 285 -1.49 2.46 14.91
CA ALA A 285 -2.89 2.88 14.74
C ALA A 285 -3.88 2.28 15.77
N PRO A 286 -3.67 1.04 16.26
CA PRO A 286 -4.39 0.52 17.43
C PRO A 286 -4.20 1.35 18.71
N ARG A 287 -2.99 1.88 18.96
CA ARG A 287 -2.70 2.76 20.10
C ARG A 287 -3.32 4.14 19.94
N ALA A 288 -3.34 4.71 18.74
CA ALA A 288 -4.03 5.99 18.51
C ALA A 288 -5.54 5.87 18.76
N ASN A 289 -6.19 4.84 18.20
CA ASN A 289 -7.61 4.58 18.50
C ASN A 289 -7.83 4.28 20.00
N ALA A 290 -6.95 3.52 20.64
CA ALA A 290 -7.05 3.26 22.08
C ALA A 290 -6.83 4.53 22.91
N ALA A 291 -5.88 5.40 22.52
CA ALA A 291 -5.63 6.67 23.18
C ALA A 291 -6.79 7.64 23.01
N ILE A 292 -7.41 7.70 21.82
CA ILE A 292 -8.64 8.47 21.58
C ILE A 292 -9.80 7.91 22.41
N ASN A 293 -9.99 6.59 22.42
CA ASN A 293 -11.02 5.95 23.23
C ASN A 293 -10.79 6.21 24.73
N ASN A 294 -9.53 6.16 25.18
CA ASN A 294 -9.15 6.49 26.55
C ASN A 294 -9.38 7.97 26.87
N LEU A 295 -9.03 8.88 25.96
CA LEU A 295 -9.28 10.31 26.11
C LEU A 295 -10.77 10.60 26.24
N VAL A 296 -11.57 10.06 25.33
CA VAL A 296 -13.03 10.23 25.36
C VAL A 296 -13.60 9.66 26.65
N THR A 297 -13.11 8.51 27.09
CA THR A 297 -13.48 7.91 28.38
C THR A 297 -13.11 8.82 29.55
N GLU A 298 -11.91 9.40 29.57
CA GLU A 298 -11.47 10.32 30.63
C GLU A 298 -12.22 11.66 30.59
N ILE A 299 -12.60 12.15 29.41
CA ILE A 299 -13.48 13.32 29.27
C ILE A 299 -14.84 13.02 29.92
N ILE A 300 -15.49 11.91 29.53
CA ILE A 300 -16.81 11.55 30.07
C ILE A 300 -16.73 11.29 31.58
N ARG A 301 -15.67 10.63 32.07
CA ARG A 301 -15.43 10.44 33.51
C ARG A 301 -15.20 11.75 34.25
N GLY A 302 -14.42 12.65 33.67
CA GLY A 302 -14.16 13.98 34.20
C GLY A 302 -15.47 14.75 34.38
N GLN A 303 -16.33 14.74 33.36
CA GLN A 303 -17.66 15.32 33.45
C GLN A 303 -18.52 14.60 34.50
N ALA A 304 -18.59 13.27 34.47
CA ALA A 304 -19.39 12.48 35.41
C ALA A 304 -19.04 12.71 36.89
N ARG A 305 -17.78 13.08 37.21
CA ARG A 305 -17.37 13.45 38.58
C ARG A 305 -18.02 14.74 39.07
N VAL A 306 -18.40 15.64 38.17
CA VAL A 306 -18.98 16.94 38.50
C VAL A 306 -20.50 16.92 38.36
N ILE A 307 -21.02 16.27 37.31
CA ILE A 307 -22.45 16.32 36.94
C ILE A 307 -23.18 14.97 37.07
N GLY A 308 -22.49 13.92 37.51
CA GLY A 308 -23.08 12.61 37.76
C GLY A 308 -23.37 11.79 36.50
N PRO A 309 -24.25 10.77 36.56
CA PRO A 309 -24.45 9.78 35.49
C PRO A 309 -25.01 10.37 34.20
N VAL A 310 -25.62 11.56 34.25
CA VAL A 310 -26.16 12.29 33.08
C VAL A 310 -25.10 12.52 32.00
N ALA A 311 -23.82 12.63 32.38
CA ALA A 311 -22.71 12.73 31.43
C ALA A 311 -22.64 11.53 30.46
N TRP A 312 -22.89 10.32 30.97
CA TRP A 312 -22.88 9.09 30.18
C TRP A 312 -24.11 8.98 29.27
N ASP A 313 -25.27 9.41 29.78
CA ASP A 313 -26.51 9.43 29.00
C ASP A 313 -26.42 10.38 27.80
N GLU A 314 -25.78 11.54 27.98
CA GLU A 314 -25.55 12.48 26.88
C GLU A 314 -24.48 11.96 25.90
N ALA A 315 -23.43 11.31 26.40
CA ALA A 315 -22.40 10.71 25.55
C ALA A 315 -22.97 9.60 24.63
N THR A 316 -23.93 8.83 25.12
CA THR A 316 -24.59 7.74 24.36
C THR A 316 -25.44 8.27 23.18
N LYS A 317 -25.85 9.54 23.23
CA LYS A 317 -26.68 10.18 22.18
C LYS A 317 -25.83 10.70 21.01
N ILE A 318 -24.51 10.66 21.10
CA ILE A 318 -23.61 11.21 20.09
C ILE A 318 -23.39 10.21 18.97
N ARG A 319 -23.67 10.66 17.73
CA ARG A 319 -23.35 9.87 16.54
C ARG A 319 -21.84 9.66 16.45
N GLY A 320 -21.42 8.40 16.38
CA GLY A 320 -20.01 8.02 16.33
C GLY A 320 -19.40 7.62 17.67
N LEU A 321 -20.14 7.69 18.78
CA LEU A 321 -19.75 7.02 20.03
C LEU A 321 -20.53 5.72 20.17
N ASN A 322 -19.82 4.61 20.41
CA ASN A 322 -20.43 3.35 20.77
C ASN A 322 -19.93 2.96 22.18
N ILE A 323 -20.84 3.04 23.15
CA ILE A 323 -20.58 2.79 24.58
C ILE A 323 -21.25 1.48 24.96
N ASP A 324 -20.45 0.46 25.25
CA ASP A 324 -20.95 -0.79 25.82
C ASP A 324 -20.76 -0.76 27.34
N VAL A 325 -21.84 -0.41 28.03
CA VAL A 325 -21.90 -0.32 29.49
C VAL A 325 -21.67 -1.68 30.16
N LYS A 326 -21.97 -2.80 29.48
CA LYS A 326 -21.80 -4.15 30.05
C LYS A 326 -20.35 -4.61 30.03
N ASN A 327 -19.61 -4.23 28.99
CA ASN A 327 -18.20 -4.62 28.81
C ASN A 327 -17.21 -3.51 29.22
N ASN A 328 -17.72 -2.38 29.73
CA ASN A 328 -16.94 -1.18 30.08
C ASN A 328 -16.01 -0.75 28.93
N SER A 329 -16.51 -0.82 27.70
CA SER A 329 -15.75 -0.52 26.49
C SER A 329 -16.39 0.63 25.73
N LEU A 330 -15.54 1.53 25.25
CA LEU A 330 -15.92 2.70 24.46
C LEU A 330 -15.15 2.66 23.15
N SER A 331 -15.84 2.89 22.05
CA SER A 331 -15.22 3.02 20.74
C SER A 331 -15.73 4.25 20.01
N VAL A 332 -14.79 5.00 19.44
CA VAL A 332 -15.08 6.12 18.55
C VAL A 332 -15.06 5.63 17.10
N GLU A 333 -16.20 5.80 16.44
CA GLU A 333 -16.39 5.54 15.02
C GLU A 333 -16.59 6.87 14.28
N GLY A 334 -15.83 7.09 13.20
CA GLY A 334 -15.91 8.32 12.41
C GLY A 334 -14.67 9.20 12.53
N ASP A 335 -14.86 10.52 12.38
CA ASP A 335 -13.82 11.54 12.59
C ASP A 335 -13.76 11.89 14.09
N SER A 336 -12.62 11.58 14.73
CA SER A 336 -12.42 11.82 16.15
C SER A 336 -12.50 13.30 16.51
N LYS A 337 -12.07 14.21 15.63
CA LYS A 337 -12.14 15.66 15.87
C LYS A 337 -13.59 16.13 15.88
N GLU A 338 -14.41 15.63 14.95
CA GLU A 338 -15.83 15.93 14.86
C GLU A 338 -16.57 15.36 16.08
N VAL A 339 -16.32 14.09 16.42
CA VAL A 339 -16.97 13.41 17.55
C VAL A 339 -16.59 14.06 18.90
N LEU A 340 -15.31 14.37 19.11
CA LEU A 340 -14.85 15.13 20.29
C LEU A 340 -15.46 16.54 20.32
N GLY A 341 -15.53 17.22 19.18
CA GLY A 341 -16.13 18.54 19.07
C GLY A 341 -17.62 18.53 19.44
N ILE A 342 -18.38 17.54 18.96
CA ILE A 342 -19.79 17.36 19.30
C ILE A 342 -19.96 17.05 20.80
N LEU A 343 -19.15 16.13 21.35
CA LEU A 343 -19.16 15.78 22.77
C LEU A 343 -18.92 17.00 23.66
N MET A 344 -17.87 17.77 23.35
CA MET A 344 -17.53 18.97 24.09
C MET A 344 -18.62 20.03 23.99
N LYS A 345 -19.08 20.34 22.78
CA LYS A 345 -20.13 21.34 22.57
C LYS A 345 -21.40 20.96 23.31
N ARG A 346 -21.76 19.67 23.32
CA ARG A 346 -22.91 19.16 24.07
C ARG A 346 -22.77 19.37 25.57
N HIS A 347 -21.58 19.10 26.12
CA HIS A 347 -21.29 19.36 27.53
C HIS A 347 -21.20 20.85 27.86
N GLU A 348 -20.75 21.69 26.93
CA GLU A 348 -20.74 23.16 27.07
C GLU A 348 -22.16 23.73 27.06
N GLU A 349 -23.00 23.30 26.11
CA GLU A 349 -24.41 23.74 26.01
C GLU A 349 -25.22 23.40 27.27
N LEU A 350 -24.95 22.25 27.88
CA LEU A 350 -25.69 21.78 29.05
C LEU A 350 -25.13 22.32 30.37
N PHE A 351 -23.82 22.54 30.46
CA PHE A 351 -23.14 22.74 31.75
C PHE A 351 -22.19 23.96 31.79
N GLY A 352 -22.14 24.75 30.72
CA GLY A 352 -21.41 26.02 30.64
C GLY A 352 -19.88 25.85 30.57
N ALA A 353 -19.16 26.98 30.69
CA ALA A 353 -17.71 27.05 30.49
C ALA A 353 -16.87 26.14 31.41
N ALA A 354 -17.42 25.72 32.56
CA ALA A 354 -16.76 24.80 33.48
C ALA A 354 -16.51 23.42 32.85
N SER A 355 -17.39 22.96 31.96
CA SER A 355 -17.21 21.67 31.28
C SER A 355 -16.02 21.69 30.33
N VAL A 356 -15.75 22.83 29.69
CA VAL A 356 -14.62 23.01 28.76
C VAL A 356 -13.28 22.89 29.48
N GLU A 357 -13.15 23.46 30.68
CA GLU A 357 -11.92 23.35 31.48
C GLU A 357 -11.65 21.91 31.95
N ILE A 358 -12.70 21.16 32.30
CA ILE A 358 -12.58 19.73 32.64
C ILE A 358 -12.08 18.92 31.44
N CYS A 359 -12.58 19.23 30.23
CA CYS A 359 -12.11 18.60 29.00
C CYS A 359 -10.63 18.91 28.73
N LYS A 360 -10.20 20.16 28.92
CA LYS A 360 -8.78 20.56 28.78
C LYS A 360 -7.87 19.82 29.76
N ASP A 361 -8.32 19.61 31.00
CA ASP A 361 -7.53 18.93 32.03
C ASP A 361 -7.39 17.41 31.76
N ALA A 362 -8.41 16.79 31.16
CA ALA A 362 -8.32 15.41 30.67
C ALA A 362 -7.35 15.29 29.48
N VAL A 363 -7.42 16.23 28.53
CA VAL A 363 -6.55 16.26 27.35
C VAL A 363 -5.08 16.47 27.72
N ARG A 364 -4.77 17.33 28.70
CA ARG A 364 -3.39 17.58 29.15
C ARG A 364 -2.65 16.31 29.58
N LYS A 365 -3.35 15.32 30.13
CA LYS A 365 -2.76 14.04 30.57
C LYS A 365 -2.42 13.10 29.42
N GLU A 366 -3.16 13.18 28.32
CA GLU A 366 -3.06 12.29 27.16
C GLU A 366 -2.45 12.96 25.91
N LEU A 367 -2.12 14.26 25.98
CA LEU A 367 -1.65 15.08 24.85
C LEU A 367 -0.40 14.51 24.15
N SER A 368 0.45 13.77 24.87
CA SER A 368 1.66 13.14 24.31
C SER A 368 1.36 11.94 23.40
N GLN A 369 0.15 11.39 23.48
CA GLN A 369 -0.24 10.14 22.80
C GLN A 369 -1.22 10.36 21.66
N ILE A 370 -1.72 11.59 21.47
CA ILE A 370 -2.81 11.91 20.53
C ILE A 370 -2.33 12.96 19.51
N PRO A 371 -2.48 12.71 18.20
CA PRO A 371 -2.17 13.68 17.15
C PRO A 371 -2.99 14.98 17.29
N GLN A 372 -2.36 16.15 17.10
CA GLN A 372 -3.04 17.45 17.27
C GLN A 372 -4.14 17.72 16.24
N ASP A 373 -4.03 17.17 15.04
CA ASP A 373 -5.04 17.26 13.98
C ASP A 373 -6.34 16.50 14.31
N GLN A 374 -6.27 15.59 15.28
CA GLN A 374 -7.41 14.84 15.80
C GLN A 374 -8.07 15.50 17.01
N LEU A 375 -7.49 16.58 17.53
CA LEU A 375 -8.05 17.38 18.61
C LEU A 375 -8.85 18.57 18.04
N PRO A 376 -10.02 18.88 18.64
CA PRO A 376 -10.72 20.14 18.40
C PRO A 376 -9.83 21.34 18.71
N ASP A 377 -9.97 22.43 17.94
CA ASP A 377 -9.16 23.65 18.12
C ASP A 377 -9.36 24.31 19.50
N VAL A 378 -10.45 23.97 20.18
CA VAL A 378 -10.79 24.41 21.55
C VAL A 378 -9.90 23.75 22.63
N LEU A 379 -9.21 22.65 22.28
CA LEU A 379 -8.35 21.85 23.16
C LEU A 379 -6.84 22.05 22.92
N LEU A 380 -6.48 22.81 21.88
CA LEU A 380 -5.11 23.25 21.59
C LEU A 380 -4.85 24.60 22.26
#